data_AF-A0A327H4Y7-F1
#
_entry.id   AF-A0A327H4Y7-F1
#
_cell.length_a   1.000
_cell.length_b   1.000
_cell.length_c   1.000
_cell.angle_alpha   90.00
_cell.angle_beta   90.00
_cell.angle_gamma   90.00
#
_symmetry.space_group_name_H-M   'P 1'
#
loop_
_entity.id
_entity.type
_entity.pdbx_description
1 polymer ?
#
loop_
_entity_poly.entity_id
_entity_poly.type
_entity_poly.pdbx_seq_one_letter_code
_entity_poly.pdbx_strand_id
1 'polypeptide(L)' 'MVEIHCEVDKFQLSNHAGHSALVDFAKQTKAKDVILFHLPKESINPLKEAIGKNGQNVHVPENGQSFIID' A
#
# COMPACT_ATOMS: atom_id res chain seq x y z
N MET A 1 8.89 -29.77 -5.92
CA MET A 1 9.78 -28.69 -5.45
C MET A 1 11.19 -29.17 -5.64
N VAL A 2 12.08 -28.33 -6.18
CA VAL A 2 13.51 -28.66 -6.34
C VAL A 2 14.25 -27.94 -5.21
N GLU A 3 15.15 -28.66 -4.56
CA GLU A 3 15.98 -28.11 -3.48
C GLU A 3 17.13 -27.30 -4.12
N ILE A 4 17.29 -26.05 -3.66
CA ILE A 4 18.35 -25.17 -4.15
C ILE A 4 19.38 -25.04 -3.04
N HIS A 5 20.58 -25.59 -3.27
CA HIS A 5 21.70 -25.55 -2.32
C HIS A 5 22.60 -24.32 -2.57
N CYS A 6 22.05 -23.11 -2.49
CA CYS A 6 22.84 -21.87 -2.48
C CYS A 6 22.38 -20.94 -1.35
N GLU A 7 23.30 -20.09 -0.88
CA GLU A 7 22.98 -19.01 0.05
C GLU A 7 22.20 -17.90 -0.69
N VAL A 8 21.14 -17.39 -0.06
CA VAL A 8 20.26 -16.37 -0.64
C VAL A 8 20.15 -15.19 0.29
N ASP A 9 20.73 -14.07 -0.12
CA ASP A 9 20.55 -12.77 0.52
C ASP A 9 19.47 -11.95 -0.18
N LYS A 10 18.70 -11.18 0.59
CA LYS A 10 17.69 -10.24 0.06
C LYS A 10 17.97 -8.82 0.55
N PHE A 11 18.27 -7.94 -0.39
CA PHE A 11 18.43 -6.51 -0.13
C PHE A 11 17.21 -5.74 -0.66
N GLN A 12 16.75 -4.75 0.11
CA GLN A 12 15.60 -3.90 -0.26
C GLN A 12 16.09 -2.68 -1.05
N LEU A 13 16.21 -2.83 -2.37
CA LEU A 13 16.75 -1.79 -3.27
C LEU A 13 15.72 -1.26 -4.28
N SER A 14 14.42 -1.45 -4.01
CA SER A 14 13.35 -1.12 -4.96
C SER A 14 13.08 0.38 -5.10
N ASN A 15 13.69 1.21 -4.24
CA ASN A 15 13.46 2.65 -4.13
C ASN A 15 11.98 3.05 -3.86
N HIS A 16 11.12 2.08 -3.55
CA HIS A 16 9.74 2.36 -3.14
C HIS A 16 9.72 2.84 -1.69
N ALA A 17 8.86 3.82 -1.40
CA ALA A 17 8.66 4.29 -0.04
C ALA A 17 8.14 3.16 0.85
N GLY A 18 8.67 3.08 2.07
CA GLY A 18 8.19 2.18 3.10
C GLY A 18 6.83 2.60 3.67
N HIS A 19 6.25 1.74 4.50
CA HIS A 19 4.92 1.92 5.08
C HIS A 19 4.72 3.27 5.77
N SER A 20 5.60 3.65 6.71
CA SER A 20 5.49 4.91 7.46
C SER A 20 5.55 6.14 6.56
N ALA A 21 6.48 6.16 5.59
CA ALA A 21 6.62 7.24 4.65
C ALA A 21 5.36 7.42 3.77
N LEU A 22 4.70 6.34 3.38
CA LEU A 22 3.43 6.39 2.66
C LEU A 22 2.29 6.96 3.52
N VAL A 23 2.20 6.55 4.79
CA VAL A 23 1.18 7.07 5.74
C VAL A 23 1.38 8.55 5.98
N ASP A 24 2.62 8.98 6.20
CA ASP A 24 2.95 10.40 6.42
C ASP A 24 2.72 11.24 5.17
N PHE A 25 3.07 10.71 3.99
CA PHE A 25 2.79 11.36 2.71
C PHE A 25 1.29 11.58 2.53
N ALA A 26 0.47 10.53 2.69
CA ALA A 26 -0.98 10.60 2.58
C ALA A 26 -1.58 11.65 3.53
N LYS A 27 -1.13 11.67 4.79
CA LYS A 27 -1.57 12.65 5.79
C LYS A 27 -1.23 14.09 5.38
N GLN A 28 -0.03 14.33 4.86
CA GLN A 28 0.44 15.66 4.49
C GLN A 28 -0.31 16.27 3.31
N THR A 29 -0.86 15.44 2.42
CA THR A 29 -1.71 15.93 1.32
C THR A 29 -2.98 16.64 1.80
N LYS A 30 -3.43 16.35 3.03
CA LYS A 30 -4.74 16.78 3.56
C LYS A 30 -5.94 16.35 2.71
N ALA A 31 -5.76 15.37 1.81
CA ALA A 31 -6.84 14.82 1.01
C ALA A 31 -7.85 14.09 1.91
N LYS A 32 -9.15 14.29 1.63
CA LYS A 32 -10.25 13.57 2.29
C LYS A 32 -10.24 12.08 1.89
N ASP A 33 -10.01 11.82 0.61
CA ASP A 33 -10.09 10.49 0.01
C ASP A 33 -8.72 10.04 -0.52
N VAL A 34 -8.37 8.78 -0.27
CA VAL A 34 -7.13 8.13 -0.72
C VAL A 34 -7.49 6.85 -1.44
N ILE A 35 -6.96 6.66 -2.65
CA ILE A 35 -7.17 5.46 -3.46
C ILE A 35 -5.89 4.63 -3.45
N LEU A 36 -5.97 3.42 -2.91
CA LEU A 36 -4.87 2.46 -2.90
C LEU A 36 -5.00 1.49 -4.06
N PHE A 37 -3.97 1.42 -4.90
CA PHE A 37 -3.88 0.51 -6.04
C PHE A 37 -2.45 -0.03 -6.20
N HIS A 38 -2.28 -1.14 -6.93
CA HIS A 38 -0.98 -1.75 -7.23
C HIS A 38 -0.18 -2.17 -5.97
N LEU A 39 -0.85 -2.78 -4.99
CA LEU A 39 -0.20 -3.35 -3.79
C LEU A 39 -0.34 -4.87 -3.74
N PRO A 40 0.62 -5.58 -3.11
CA PRO A 40 0.42 -6.96 -2.68
C PRO A 40 -0.78 -7.07 -1.74
N LYS A 41 -1.56 -8.15 -1.85
CA LYS A 41 -2.82 -8.32 -1.10
C LYS A 41 -2.61 -8.21 0.41
N GLU A 42 -1.52 -8.77 0.91
CA GLU A 42 -1.11 -8.75 2.31
C GLU A 42 -0.78 -7.35 2.85
N SER A 43 -0.47 -6.40 1.97
CA SER A 43 -0.11 -5.03 2.35
C SER A 43 -1.30 -4.06 2.35
N ILE A 44 -2.43 -4.45 1.74
CA ILE A 44 -3.62 -3.59 1.59
C ILE A 44 -4.21 -3.22 2.94
N ASN A 45 -4.58 -4.21 3.76
CA ASN A 45 -5.26 -3.95 5.04
C ASN A 45 -4.38 -3.13 6.02
N PRO A 46 -3.09 -3.47 6.24
CA PRO A 46 -2.22 -2.68 7.10
C PRO A 46 -2.13 -1.21 6.69
N LEU A 47 -1.94 -0.93 5.39
CA LEU A 47 -1.79 0.44 4.90
C LEU A 47 -3.12 1.21 4.95
N LYS A 48 -4.22 0.55 4.58
CA LYS A 48 -5.58 1.10 4.65
C LYS A 48 -5.93 1.55 6.06
N GLU A 49 -5.69 0.71 7.06
CA GLU A 49 -5.98 1.03 8.45
C GLU A 49 -5.09 2.16 8.98
N ALA A 50 -3.80 2.16 8.64
CA ALA A 50 -2.87 3.19 9.09
C ALA A 50 -3.21 4.58 8.53
N ILE A 51 -3.56 4.67 7.24
CA ILE A 51 -4.02 5.92 6.62
C ILE A 51 -5.40 6.31 7.17
N GLY A 52 -6.31 5.35 7.35
CA GLY A 52 -7.65 5.59 7.91
C GLY A 52 -7.63 6.18 9.33
N LYS A 53 -6.65 5.79 10.16
CA LYS A 53 -6.44 6.38 11.50
C LYS A 53 -6.12 7.89 11.46
N ASN A 54 -5.66 8.42 10.33
CA ASN A 54 -5.48 9.86 10.13
C ASN A 54 -6.79 10.59 9.76
N GLY A 55 -7.93 9.89 9.70
CA GLY A 55 -9.24 10.45 9.38
C GLY A 55 -9.55 10.53 7.89
N GLN A 56 -8.75 9.87 7.04
CA GLN A 56 -8.93 9.85 5.60
C GLN A 56 -9.78 8.63 5.18
N ASN A 57 -10.65 8.81 4.19
CA ASN A 57 -11.42 7.73 3.57
C ASN A 57 -10.51 6.96 2.61
N VAL A 58 -10.33 5.65 2.83
CA VAL A 58 -9.41 4.85 2.01
C VAL A 58 -10.17 3.84 1.17
N HIS A 59 -10.02 3.96 -0.14
CA HIS A 59 -10.67 3.16 -1.17
C HIS A 59 -9.69 2.17 -1.79
N VAL A 60 -10.17 0.95 -2.08
CA VAL A 60 -9.37 -0.11 -2.72
C VAL A 60 -10.20 -0.68 -3.88
N PRO A 61 -10.12 -0.10 -5.08
CA PRO A 61 -10.91 -0.56 -6.22
C PRO A 61 -10.47 -1.94 -6.70
N GLU A 62 -11.41 -2.65 -7.30
CA GLU A 62 -11.15 -3.90 -8.00
C GLU A 62 -10.61 -3.62 -9.42
N ASN A 63 -9.60 -4.38 -9.85
CA ASN A 63 -9.01 -4.20 -11.18
C ASN A 63 -10.06 -4.37 -12.28
N GLY A 64 -10.14 -3.38 -13.18
CA GLY A 64 -11.07 -3.41 -14.32
C GLY A 64 -12.50 -2.99 -13.98
N GLN A 65 -12.79 -2.57 -12.74
CA GLN A 65 -14.10 -2.10 -12.33
C GLN A 65 -14.08 -0.60 -12.01
N SER A 66 -15.08 0.12 -12.50
CA SER A 66 -15.29 1.54 -12.18
C SER A 66 -16.03 1.69 -10.87
N PHE A 67 -15.72 2.75 -10.12
CA PHE A 67 -16.44 3.15 -8.91
C PHE A 67 -16.54 4.68 -8.84
N ILE A 68 -17.51 5.18 -8.08
CA ILE A 68 -17.75 6.62 -7.87
C ILE A 68 -17.51 6.93 -6.38
N ILE A 69 -16.86 8.06 -6.11
CA ILE A 69 -16.67 8.61 -4.76
C ILE A 69 -17.53 9.88 -4.67
N ASP A 70 -18.34 9.98 -3.60
CA ASP A 70 -19.25 11.10 -3.33
C ASP A 70 -18.58 12.32 -2.63
#